data_AF-A0A4Z0WFR2-F1
#
_entry.id   AF-A0A4Z0WFR2-F1
#
_cell.length_a   1.000
_cell.length_b   1.000
_cell.length_c   1.000
_cell.angle_alpha   90.00
_cell.angle_beta   90.00
_cell.angle_gamma   90.00
#
_symmetry.space_group_name_H-M   'P 1'
#
loop_
_entity.id
_entity.type
_entity.pdbx_description
1 polymer ?
#
loop_
_entity_poly.entity_id
_entity_poly.type
_entity_poly.pdbx_seq_one_letter_code
_entity_poly.pdbx_strand_id
1 'polypeptide(L)'
;MRILILEDDELMAELLRTVCSAVFSGADCQLADNLSAAMELWQQDAFDLVLCDWSLPQATTAEPFLQQVRKADPDLPLVLITSHAQKHLVDTSRRLGITQFIVKPIQPDVLAARLRALFPNVQPDSPALQNTSQWRDWLNYLMTHPEQIPGLHQLASSSDQDDQLQQRSASELVRLWRADPVISTHLIRTANALRLRDCGLTIDNLPEAIDWLGCDMAAAQVLALQLFDNTRKPPSPALREAQEVLQKRVEQVASMASRLARLTKNDVGLAYTAGLLSHLGDLAVLSALARYEHHWGPLTPPEAETALAEYGGEFGNRLRVSARLSHDLRQLMGAVHKLAPDSTRTEQYLMRLAGSLVMTPRATVEQRRLAERAGLSVEMLTEVTAH
;
A
#
# COMPACT_ATOMS: atom_id res chain seq x y z
N MET A 1 13.18 -13.72 5.59
CA MET A 1 13.94 -13.16 6.73
C MET A 1 12.95 -12.82 7.84
N ARG A 2 13.18 -13.27 9.08
CA ARG A 2 12.28 -13.02 10.22
C ARG A 2 12.82 -11.90 11.09
N ILE A 3 11.98 -10.91 11.39
CA ILE A 3 12.35 -9.68 12.10
C ILE A 3 11.42 -9.52 13.31
N LEU A 4 11.99 -9.34 14.49
CA LEU A 4 11.24 -8.95 15.68
C LEU A 4 11.31 -7.44 15.84
N ILE A 5 10.14 -6.79 15.97
CA ILE A 5 10.02 -5.35 16.18
C ILE A 5 9.37 -5.14 17.55
N LEU A 6 10.12 -4.60 18.51
CA LEU A 6 9.63 -4.17 19.81
C LEU A 6 9.42 -2.65 19.80
N GLU A 7 8.17 -2.22 19.74
CA GLU A 7 7.76 -0.80 19.65
C GLU A 7 6.30 -0.69 20.14
N ASP A 8 6.06 0.17 21.12
CA ASP A 8 4.73 0.38 21.72
C ASP A 8 3.84 1.33 20.91
N ASP A 9 4.44 2.23 20.12
CA ASP A 9 3.69 3.06 19.18
C ASP A 9 3.33 2.24 17.93
N GLU A 10 2.05 1.91 17.79
CA GLU A 10 1.56 1.07 16.69
C GLU A 10 1.82 1.66 15.30
N LEU A 11 1.76 3.00 15.16
CA LEU A 11 2.03 3.67 13.89
C LEU A 11 3.51 3.57 13.51
N MET A 12 4.39 3.75 14.50
CA MET A 12 5.82 3.56 14.34
C MET A 12 6.15 2.10 14.01
N ALA A 13 5.55 1.13 14.69
CA ALA A 13 5.74 -0.28 14.41
C ALA A 13 5.34 -0.64 12.96
N GLU A 14 4.24 -0.08 12.46
CA GLU A 14 3.80 -0.26 11.08
C GLU A 14 4.73 0.44 10.05
N LEU A 15 5.31 1.60 10.41
CA LEU A 15 6.33 2.26 9.60
C LEU A 15 7.60 1.39 9.50
N LEU A 16 8.10 0.88 10.63
CA LEU A 16 9.25 0.00 10.68
C LEU A 16 9.02 -1.26 9.83
N ARG A 17 7.85 -1.88 9.96
CA ARG A 17 7.44 -3.02 9.13
C ARG A 17 7.47 -2.68 7.65
N THR A 18 6.94 -1.52 7.26
CA THR A 18 6.92 -1.07 5.86
C THR A 18 8.34 -0.90 5.31
N VAL A 19 9.24 -0.27 6.06
CA VAL A 19 10.65 -0.11 5.67
C VAL A 19 11.37 -1.46 5.60
N CYS A 20 11.15 -2.36 6.57
CA CYS A 20 11.70 -3.70 6.54
C CYS A 20 11.26 -4.49 5.30
N SER A 21 9.98 -4.47 4.96
CA SER A 21 9.48 -5.08 3.73
C SER A 21 10.08 -4.46 2.47
N ALA A 22 10.44 -3.16 2.51
CA ALA A 22 11.11 -2.45 1.41
C ALA A 22 12.55 -2.88 1.19
N VAL A 23 13.24 -3.17 2.29
CA VAL A 23 14.65 -3.55 2.25
C VAL A 23 14.81 -5.04 1.99
N PHE A 24 13.95 -5.87 2.57
CA PHE A 24 14.06 -7.31 2.58
C PHE A 24 12.79 -7.93 1.98
N SER A 25 12.91 -8.42 0.74
CA SER A 25 11.83 -9.15 0.08
C SER A 25 11.41 -10.35 0.95
N GLY A 26 10.10 -10.54 1.14
CA GLY A 26 9.58 -11.63 1.99
C GLY A 26 9.93 -11.51 3.47
N ALA A 27 10.19 -10.30 3.98
CA ALA A 27 10.35 -10.08 5.41
C ALA A 27 9.08 -10.49 6.19
N ASP A 28 9.24 -11.38 7.15
CA ASP A 28 8.23 -11.73 8.15
C ASP A 28 8.51 -10.92 9.42
N CYS A 29 7.75 -9.85 9.62
CA CYS A 29 7.90 -8.98 10.78
C CYS A 29 6.90 -9.36 11.86
N GLN A 30 7.39 -9.79 13.02
CA GLN A 30 6.62 -10.03 14.23
C GLN A 30 6.68 -8.77 15.11
N LEU A 31 5.52 -8.26 15.52
CA LEU A 31 5.40 -7.03 16.30
C LEU A 31 5.13 -7.36 17.78
N ALA A 32 5.85 -6.72 18.68
CA ALA A 32 5.63 -6.73 20.11
C ALA A 32 5.47 -5.29 20.61
N ASP A 33 4.38 -5.02 21.33
CA ASP A 33 4.09 -3.71 21.92
C ASP A 33 4.67 -3.55 23.34
N ASN A 34 5.20 -4.63 23.92
CA ASN A 34 5.75 -4.64 25.26
C ASN A 34 6.79 -5.75 25.46
N LEU A 35 7.53 -5.68 26.58
CA LEU A 35 8.59 -6.62 26.93
C LEU A 35 8.10 -8.08 27.05
N SER A 36 6.90 -8.30 27.61
CA SER A 36 6.36 -9.66 27.77
C SER A 36 6.09 -10.29 26.41
N ALA A 37 5.40 -9.57 25.53
CA ALA A 37 5.12 -10.02 24.16
C ALA A 37 6.42 -10.29 23.38
N ALA A 38 7.42 -9.40 23.49
CA ALA A 38 8.71 -9.59 22.85
C ALA A 38 9.45 -10.83 23.37
N MET A 39 9.39 -11.07 24.69
CA MET A 39 9.99 -12.24 25.32
C MET A 39 9.29 -13.55 24.92
N GLU A 40 7.96 -13.53 24.82
CA GLU A 40 7.17 -14.69 24.36
C GLU A 40 7.51 -15.05 22.92
N LEU A 41 7.52 -14.06 22.02
CA LEU A 41 7.91 -14.26 20.62
C LEU A 41 9.36 -14.78 20.52
N TRP A 42 10.29 -14.17 21.24
CA TRP A 42 11.70 -14.60 21.28
C TRP A 42 11.89 -16.05 21.75
N GLN A 43 11.03 -16.55 22.65
CA GLN A 43 11.10 -17.93 23.12
C GLN A 43 10.47 -18.93 22.13
N GLN A 44 9.52 -18.50 21.33
CA GLN A 44 8.78 -19.35 20.39
C GLN A 44 9.50 -19.49 19.05
N ASP A 45 10.19 -18.44 18.62
CA ASP A 45 10.67 -18.27 17.26
C ASP A 45 12.13 -17.83 17.20
N ALA A 46 12.81 -18.19 16.11
CA ALA A 46 14.12 -17.64 15.76
C ALA A 46 13.96 -16.41 14.87
N PHE A 47 14.84 -15.42 15.07
CA PHE A 47 14.86 -14.16 14.33
C PHE A 47 16.24 -13.89 13.73
N ASP A 48 16.26 -13.23 12.57
CA ASP A 48 17.48 -12.80 11.89
C ASP A 48 17.89 -11.37 12.27
N LEU A 49 16.95 -10.59 12.84
CA LEU A 49 17.11 -9.17 13.17
C LEU A 49 16.13 -8.78 14.28
N VAL A 50 16.58 -7.93 15.20
CA VAL A 50 15.71 -7.26 16.18
C VAL A 50 15.79 -5.75 15.99
N LEU A 51 14.63 -5.12 15.78
CA LEU A 51 14.45 -3.67 15.90
C LEU A 51 13.77 -3.37 17.22
N CYS A 52 14.29 -2.43 17.99
CA CYS A 52 13.79 -2.19 19.34
C CYS A 52 13.75 -0.71 19.67
N ASP A 53 12.60 -0.18 20.07
CA ASP A 53 12.57 1.09 20.81
C ASP A 53 13.26 0.89 22.16
N TRP A 54 14.17 1.80 22.49
CA TRP A 54 14.77 1.86 23.80
C TRP A 54 13.76 2.18 24.91
N SER A 55 12.84 3.10 24.63
CA SER A 55 11.91 3.63 25.63
C SER A 55 10.57 2.96 25.45
N LEU A 56 10.08 2.31 26.50
CA LEU A 56 8.80 1.63 26.48
C LEU A 56 7.86 2.27 27.51
N PRO A 57 6.55 1.96 27.49
CA PRO A 57 5.58 2.52 28.42
C PRO A 57 5.99 2.34 29.88
N GLN A 58 5.42 3.17 30.76
CA GLN A 58 5.64 3.10 32.22
C GLN A 58 7.11 3.34 32.63
N ALA A 59 7.85 4.12 31.84
CA ALA A 59 9.26 4.44 32.06
C ALA A 59 10.17 3.19 32.12
N THR A 60 9.78 2.15 31.38
CA THR A 60 10.60 0.94 31.22
C THR A 60 11.56 1.10 30.04
N THR A 61 12.64 0.33 30.06
CA THR A 61 13.59 0.28 28.95
C THR A 61 13.62 -1.11 28.34
N ALA A 62 14.05 -1.19 27.09
CA ALA A 62 14.30 -2.46 26.41
C ALA A 62 15.54 -3.23 26.93
N GLU A 63 16.32 -2.66 27.86
CA GLU A 63 17.58 -3.26 28.33
C GLU A 63 17.45 -4.72 28.79
N PRO A 64 16.47 -5.11 29.64
CA PRO A 64 16.37 -6.49 30.11
C PRO A 64 16.16 -7.50 28.98
N PHE A 65 15.35 -7.13 27.99
CA PHE A 65 15.09 -7.94 26.80
C PHE A 65 16.36 -8.08 25.95
N LEU A 66 17.04 -6.96 25.66
CA LEU A 66 18.26 -6.96 24.85
C LEU A 66 19.41 -7.74 25.52
N GLN A 67 19.51 -7.70 26.86
CA GLN A 67 20.47 -8.53 27.61
C GLN A 67 20.20 -10.02 27.40
N GLN A 68 18.93 -10.43 27.43
CA GLN A 68 18.54 -11.82 27.25
C GLN A 68 18.77 -12.30 25.82
N VAL A 69 18.42 -11.48 24.82
CA VAL A 69 18.68 -11.77 23.41
C VAL A 69 20.18 -11.92 23.16
N ARG A 70 21.01 -10.96 23.59
CA ARG A 70 22.46 -11.00 23.38
C ARG A 70 23.14 -12.17 24.09
N LYS A 71 22.62 -12.58 25.25
CA LYS A 71 23.13 -13.77 25.97
C LYS A 71 22.84 -15.07 25.23
N ALA A 72 21.70 -15.15 24.55
CA ALA A 72 21.28 -16.31 23.79
C ALA A 72 21.93 -16.35 22.39
N ASP A 73 22.06 -15.21 21.74
CA ASP A 73 22.68 -15.05 20.43
C ASP A 73 23.68 -13.86 20.42
N PRO A 74 24.99 -14.13 20.57
CA PRO A 74 26.04 -13.12 20.58
C PRO A 74 26.21 -12.34 19.27
N ASP A 75 25.75 -12.89 18.14
CA ASP A 75 26.02 -12.35 16.80
C ASP A 75 24.77 -11.74 16.15
N LEU A 76 23.57 -11.98 16.71
CA LEU A 76 22.33 -11.42 16.19
C LEU A 76 22.41 -9.89 16.02
N PRO A 77 22.09 -9.35 14.83
CA PRO A 77 21.99 -7.92 14.63
C PRO A 77 20.89 -7.30 15.49
N LEU A 78 21.28 -6.32 16.32
CA LEU A 78 20.36 -5.54 17.16
C LEU A 78 20.39 -4.08 16.70
N VAL A 79 19.23 -3.55 16.33
CA VAL A 79 19.08 -2.14 15.97
C VAL A 79 18.26 -1.44 17.03
N LEU A 80 18.87 -0.47 17.69
CA LEU A 80 18.21 0.32 18.72
C LEU A 80 17.65 1.62 18.13
N ILE A 81 16.40 1.91 18.41
CA ILE A 81 15.66 3.10 17.99
C ILE A 81 15.37 3.93 19.25
N THR A 82 15.54 5.25 19.20
CA THR A 82 15.24 6.09 20.37
C THR A 82 15.01 7.56 20.04
N SER A 83 14.23 8.24 20.89
CA SER A 83 14.06 9.70 20.87
C SER A 83 15.22 10.46 21.52
N HIS A 84 16.10 9.79 22.28
CA HIS A 84 17.12 10.47 23.08
C HIS A 84 18.52 9.84 22.91
N ALA A 85 19.40 10.52 22.17
CA ALA A 85 20.81 10.17 22.10
C ALA A 85 21.57 10.68 23.34
N GLN A 86 21.34 10.08 24.51
CA GLN A 86 22.07 10.44 25.73
C GLN A 86 23.39 9.67 25.87
N LYS A 87 24.39 10.28 26.52
CA LYS A 87 25.71 9.65 26.76
C LYS A 87 25.63 8.27 27.43
N HIS A 88 24.71 8.08 28.38
CA HIS A 88 24.56 6.81 29.10
C HIS A 88 24.16 5.67 28.16
N LEU A 89 23.43 5.99 27.09
CA LEU A 89 22.92 5.03 26.12
C LEU A 89 24.04 4.46 25.25
N VAL A 90 25.10 5.23 25.01
CA VAL A 90 26.27 4.81 24.23
C VAL A 90 27.00 3.68 24.94
N ASP A 91 27.25 3.82 26.24
CA ASP A 91 27.97 2.81 27.01
C ASP A 91 27.12 1.55 27.20
N THR A 92 25.81 1.70 27.44
CA THR A 92 24.90 0.55 27.48
C THR A 92 24.81 -0.17 26.13
N SER A 93 24.71 0.58 25.03
CA SER A 93 24.68 0.01 23.68
C SER A 93 25.93 -0.79 23.35
N ARG A 94 27.11 -0.32 23.78
CA ARG A 94 28.38 -1.09 23.64
C ARG A 94 28.34 -2.39 24.43
N ARG A 95 27.85 -2.36 25.68
CA ARG A 95 27.76 -3.58 26.52
C ARG A 95 26.78 -4.61 25.94
N LEU A 96 25.68 -4.15 25.34
CA LEU A 96 24.67 -5.00 24.71
C LEU A 96 25.06 -5.45 23.30
N GLY A 97 26.18 -4.95 22.75
CA GLY A 97 26.60 -5.25 21.38
C GLY A 97 25.59 -4.76 20.34
N ILE A 98 24.98 -3.59 20.54
CA ILE A 98 24.05 -2.99 19.57
C ILE A 98 24.78 -2.72 18.26
N THR A 99 24.21 -3.20 17.16
CA THR A 99 24.82 -3.18 15.83
C THR A 99 24.61 -1.84 15.13
N GLN A 100 23.42 -1.27 15.23
CA GLN A 100 23.10 0.05 14.68
C GLN A 100 22.19 0.84 15.63
N PHE A 101 22.24 2.15 15.48
CA PHE A 101 21.48 3.08 16.29
C PHE A 101 20.75 4.09 15.40
N ILE A 102 19.44 4.27 15.63
CA ILE A 102 18.56 5.15 14.86
C ILE A 102 17.90 6.13 15.80
N VAL A 103 17.96 7.42 15.47
CA VAL A 103 17.34 8.50 16.25
C VAL A 103 15.99 8.85 15.65
N LYS A 104 14.95 8.96 16.49
CA LYS A 104 13.62 9.47 16.10
C LYS A 104 13.68 11.01 15.91
N PRO A 105 12.95 11.60 14.95
CA PRO A 105 12.01 10.97 14.01
C PRO A 105 12.73 10.15 12.93
N ILE A 106 12.16 8.99 12.58
CA ILE A 106 12.77 8.07 11.62
C ILE A 106 12.63 8.63 10.20
N GLN A 107 13.77 8.77 9.52
CA GLN A 107 13.83 8.98 8.08
C GLN A 107 13.88 7.61 7.38
N PRO A 108 12.85 7.23 6.58
CA PRO A 108 12.74 5.88 6.02
C PRO A 108 13.95 5.46 5.17
N ASP A 109 14.50 6.38 4.39
CA ASP A 109 15.68 6.19 3.54
C ASP A 109 16.95 5.92 4.37
N VAL A 110 17.14 6.67 5.46
CA VAL A 110 18.25 6.47 6.38
C VAL A 110 18.15 5.11 7.06
N LEU A 111 16.96 4.74 7.56
CA LEU A 111 16.73 3.42 8.15
C LEU A 111 17.02 2.32 7.12
N ALA A 112 16.50 2.46 5.90
CA ALA A 112 16.72 1.49 4.84
C ALA A 112 18.20 1.31 4.47
N ALA A 113 18.95 2.41 4.36
CA ALA A 113 20.38 2.36 4.09
C ALA A 113 21.14 1.61 5.20
N ARG A 114 20.77 1.85 6.47
CA ARG A 114 21.37 1.16 7.63
C ARG A 114 21.04 -0.32 7.64
N LEU A 115 19.80 -0.70 7.33
CA LEU A 115 19.37 -2.09 7.23
C LEU A 115 20.07 -2.83 6.08
N ARG A 116 20.18 -2.23 4.89
CA ARG A 116 20.92 -2.81 3.75
C ARG A 116 22.40 -3.06 4.10
N ALA A 117 23.02 -2.14 4.82
CA ALA A 117 24.42 -2.28 5.24
C ALA A 117 24.66 -3.45 6.20
N LEU A 118 23.64 -3.89 6.95
CA LEU A 118 23.72 -5.06 7.84
C LEU A 118 23.72 -6.38 7.06
N PHE A 119 23.08 -6.40 5.89
CA PHE A 119 22.88 -7.61 5.09
C PHE A 119 23.25 -7.39 3.62
N PRO A 120 24.52 -7.11 3.30
CA PRO A 120 24.96 -6.74 1.96
C PRO A 120 24.81 -7.87 0.92
N ASN A 121 24.68 -9.12 1.37
CA ASN A 121 24.56 -10.30 0.50
C ASN A 121 23.12 -10.78 0.30
N VAL A 122 22.13 -10.12 0.89
CA VAL A 122 20.72 -10.42 0.61
C VAL A 122 20.40 -9.80 -0.74
N GLN A 123 20.57 -10.57 -1.81
CA GLN A 123 20.00 -10.20 -3.10
C GLN A 123 18.47 -10.24 -2.97
N PRO A 124 17.74 -9.28 -3.54
CA PRO A 124 16.29 -9.40 -3.62
C PRO A 124 16.00 -10.70 -4.35
N ASP A 125 15.20 -11.58 -3.74
CA ASP A 125 14.80 -12.86 -4.31
C ASP A 125 14.34 -12.64 -5.76
N SER A 126 15.20 -12.99 -6.72
CA SER A 126 14.73 -13.29 -8.06
C SER A 126 13.92 -14.57 -7.90
N PRO A 127 12.61 -14.55 -8.18
CA PRO A 127 11.83 -15.77 -8.08
C PRO A 127 12.51 -16.85 -8.95
N ALA A 128 12.41 -18.11 -8.55
CA ALA A 128 12.99 -19.24 -9.28
C ALA A 128 12.36 -19.34 -10.68
N LEU A 129 12.85 -18.53 -11.60
CA LEU A 129 12.25 -18.20 -12.88
C LEU A 129 13.19 -18.64 -14.00
N GLN A 130 13.63 -19.88 -13.92
CA GLN A 130 14.59 -20.38 -14.89
C GLN A 130 13.93 -20.80 -16.21
N ASN A 131 12.60 -20.92 -16.31
CA ASN A 131 11.96 -21.60 -17.45
C ASN A 131 10.70 -20.96 -18.09
N THR A 132 10.28 -19.74 -17.76
CA THR A 132 9.05 -19.16 -18.34
C THR A 132 9.35 -18.01 -19.32
N SER A 133 9.18 -18.25 -20.62
CA SER A 133 9.31 -17.22 -21.66
C SER A 133 7.98 -16.59 -22.10
N GLN A 134 6.88 -16.89 -21.39
CA GLN A 134 5.55 -16.34 -21.67
C GLN A 134 5.01 -15.57 -20.46
N TRP A 135 4.49 -14.38 -20.72
CA TRP A 135 3.93 -13.50 -19.67
C TRP A 135 2.72 -14.12 -18.96
N ARG A 136 1.92 -14.96 -19.65
CA ARG A 136 0.75 -15.64 -19.05
C ARG A 136 1.14 -16.60 -17.95
N ASP A 137 2.17 -17.40 -18.19
CA ASP A 137 2.69 -18.36 -17.21
C ASP A 137 3.21 -17.64 -15.96
N TRP A 138 3.83 -16.47 -16.15
CA TRP A 138 4.26 -15.61 -15.03
C TRP A 138 3.07 -15.09 -14.21
N LEU A 139 2.03 -14.58 -14.86
CA LEU A 139 0.83 -14.12 -14.13
C LEU A 139 0.10 -15.27 -13.44
N ASN A 140 0.00 -16.44 -14.08
CA ASN A 140 -0.56 -17.66 -13.49
C ASN A 140 0.25 -18.14 -12.28
N TYR A 141 1.58 -18.03 -12.34
CA TYR A 141 2.46 -18.33 -11.22
C TYR A 141 2.19 -17.40 -10.03
N LEU A 142 2.08 -16.09 -10.25
CA LEU A 142 1.68 -15.13 -9.21
C LEU A 142 0.28 -15.41 -8.65
N MET A 143 -0.61 -15.94 -9.49
CA MET A 143 -1.91 -16.42 -9.04
C MET A 143 -1.82 -17.67 -8.16
N THR A 144 -0.78 -18.50 -8.25
CA THR A 144 -0.58 -19.60 -7.30
C THR A 144 0.25 -19.19 -6.07
N HIS A 145 0.96 -18.06 -6.14
CA HIS A 145 1.85 -17.52 -5.11
C HIS A 145 1.44 -16.08 -4.72
N PRO A 146 0.31 -15.92 -4.00
CA PRO A 146 -0.26 -14.61 -3.67
C PRO A 146 0.70 -13.69 -2.89
N GLU A 147 1.65 -14.25 -2.15
CA GLU A 147 2.70 -13.54 -1.43
C GLU A 147 3.70 -12.82 -2.35
N GLN A 148 3.76 -13.22 -3.64
CA GLN A 148 4.65 -12.64 -4.63
C GLN A 148 3.97 -11.63 -5.57
N ILE A 149 2.64 -11.53 -5.50
CA ILE A 149 1.88 -10.50 -6.21
C ILE A 149 2.42 -9.14 -5.77
N PRO A 150 2.74 -8.23 -6.71
CA PRO A 150 3.18 -6.89 -6.36
C PRO A 150 2.22 -6.26 -5.34
N GLY A 151 2.70 -6.06 -4.11
CA GLY A 151 1.96 -5.33 -3.10
C GLY A 151 1.80 -3.86 -3.52
N LEU A 152 0.91 -3.12 -2.86
CA LEU A 152 0.69 -1.69 -3.13
C LEU A 152 2.01 -0.91 -3.24
N HIS A 153 2.95 -1.22 -2.36
CA HIS A 153 4.28 -0.62 -2.35
C HIS A 153 5.09 -0.81 -3.66
N GLN A 154 4.83 -1.85 -4.45
CA GLN A 154 5.47 -2.07 -5.75
C GLN A 154 4.75 -1.34 -6.89
N LEU A 155 3.57 -0.76 -6.63
CA LEU A 155 2.76 -0.04 -7.62
C LEU A 155 3.01 1.47 -7.61
N ALA A 156 3.67 1.98 -6.55
CA ALA A 156 3.94 3.40 -6.42
C ALA A 156 4.83 3.86 -7.58
N SER A 157 4.37 4.84 -8.34
CA SER A 157 5.20 5.50 -9.33
C SER A 157 6.08 6.52 -8.63
N SER A 158 7.33 6.67 -9.08
CA SER A 158 8.28 7.68 -8.59
C SER A 158 7.85 9.08 -9.00
N SER A 159 6.78 9.58 -8.38
CA SER A 159 6.36 10.98 -8.49
C SER A 159 6.85 11.73 -7.26
N ASP A 160 7.82 12.60 -7.52
CA ASP A 160 8.42 13.62 -6.66
C ASP A 160 9.11 13.14 -5.36
N GLN A 161 10.44 13.04 -5.43
CA GLN A 161 11.32 13.15 -4.26
C GLN A 161 11.24 14.58 -3.75
N ASP A 162 10.19 14.88 -2.99
CA ASP A 162 10.07 16.15 -2.30
C ASP A 162 10.55 15.98 -0.85
N ASP A 163 11.79 16.43 -0.61
CA ASP A 163 12.43 16.42 0.70
C ASP A 163 11.62 17.18 1.78
N GLN A 164 10.60 17.96 1.38
CA GLN A 164 9.75 18.73 2.28
C GLN A 164 8.38 18.08 2.55
N LEU A 165 8.13 16.84 2.12
CA LEU A 165 6.83 16.16 2.33
C LEU A 165 6.36 16.18 3.80
N GLN A 166 7.28 16.03 4.75
CA GLN A 166 6.98 16.04 6.20
C GLN A 166 6.63 17.43 6.75
N GLN A 167 6.82 18.51 5.99
CA GLN A 167 6.50 19.89 6.42
C GLN A 167 5.19 20.40 5.84
N ARG A 168 4.52 19.58 5.01
CA ARG A 168 3.29 19.97 4.32
C ARG A 168 2.07 19.81 5.22
N SER A 169 1.09 20.69 5.02
CA SER A 169 -0.21 20.58 5.67
C SER A 169 -1.04 19.41 5.12
N ALA A 170 -2.00 18.92 5.91
CA ALA A 170 -2.92 17.87 5.47
C ALA A 170 -3.61 18.20 4.14
N SER A 171 -3.98 19.46 3.93
CA SER A 171 -4.64 19.91 2.70
C SER A 171 -3.72 19.84 1.47
N GLU A 172 -2.43 20.05 1.64
CA GLU A 172 -1.42 19.95 0.58
C GLU A 172 -1.11 18.49 0.27
N LEU A 173 -1.00 17.64 1.29
CA LEU A 173 -0.83 16.19 1.12
C LEU A 173 -2.01 15.55 0.39
N VAL A 174 -3.25 15.88 0.80
CA VAL A 174 -4.46 15.43 0.09
C VAL A 174 -4.43 15.88 -1.37
N ARG A 175 -4.06 17.13 -1.64
CA ARG A 175 -4.00 17.66 -3.02
C ARG A 175 -2.96 16.95 -3.86
N LEU A 176 -1.81 16.62 -3.28
CA LEU A 176 -0.71 15.96 -3.94
C LEU A 176 -1.07 14.51 -4.29
N TRP A 177 -1.70 13.79 -3.36
CA TRP A 177 -1.90 12.33 -3.48
C TRP A 177 -3.31 11.90 -3.86
N ARG A 178 -4.29 12.81 -3.97
CA ARG A 178 -5.69 12.46 -4.30
C ARG A 178 -5.88 11.67 -5.59
N ALA A 179 -4.96 11.77 -6.54
CA ALA A 179 -5.05 11.05 -7.82
C ALA A 179 -4.20 9.77 -7.83
N ASP A 180 -3.47 9.48 -6.75
CA ASP A 180 -2.64 8.29 -6.65
C ASP A 180 -3.42 7.17 -5.93
N PRO A 181 -3.85 6.12 -6.66
CA PRO A 181 -4.59 4.99 -6.08
C PRO A 181 -3.73 4.18 -5.11
N VAL A 182 -2.42 4.13 -5.32
CA VAL A 182 -1.50 3.32 -4.53
C VAL A 182 -1.26 3.97 -3.17
N ILE A 183 -0.91 5.25 -3.16
CA ILE A 183 -0.75 6.04 -1.94
C ILE A 183 -2.06 6.04 -1.16
N SER A 184 -3.19 6.30 -1.83
CA SER A 184 -4.50 6.30 -1.19
C SER A 184 -4.81 4.96 -0.53
N THR A 185 -4.58 3.85 -1.23
CA THR A 185 -4.84 2.52 -0.66
C THR A 185 -3.90 2.21 0.49
N HIS A 186 -2.60 2.55 0.38
CA HIS A 186 -1.64 2.28 1.44
C HIS A 186 -1.99 3.05 2.72
N LEU A 187 -2.28 4.35 2.63
CA LEU A 187 -2.62 5.15 3.80
C LEU A 187 -3.94 4.72 4.43
N ILE A 188 -4.96 4.40 3.62
CA ILE A 188 -6.23 3.84 4.12
C ILE A 188 -6.00 2.49 4.83
N ARG A 189 -5.22 1.59 4.21
CA ARG A 189 -4.88 0.29 4.78
C ARG A 189 -4.13 0.44 6.11
N THR A 190 -3.13 1.33 6.14
CA THR A 190 -2.32 1.60 7.33
C THR A 190 -3.18 2.17 8.45
N ALA A 191 -4.08 3.11 8.16
CA ALA A 191 -5.00 3.66 9.14
C ALA A 191 -5.99 2.60 9.68
N ASN A 192 -6.56 1.79 8.78
CA ASN A 192 -7.49 0.72 9.16
C ASN A 192 -6.81 -0.45 9.88
N ALA A 193 -5.52 -0.68 9.66
CA ALA A 193 -4.80 -1.77 10.31
C ALA A 193 -4.80 -1.65 11.85
N LEU A 194 -4.84 -0.41 12.34
CA LEU A 194 -4.81 -0.04 13.75
C LEU A 194 -6.22 0.28 14.26
N ARG A 195 -6.96 1.13 13.55
CA ARG A 195 -8.31 1.58 13.96
C ARG A 195 -9.34 0.46 14.11
N LEU A 196 -9.24 -0.61 13.31
CA LEU A 196 -10.12 -1.78 13.42
C LEU A 196 -9.92 -2.56 14.73
N ARG A 197 -8.72 -2.50 15.33
CA ARG A 197 -8.44 -3.15 16.63
C ARG A 197 -9.09 -2.39 17.78
N ASP A 198 -9.11 -1.06 17.68
CA ASP A 198 -9.55 -0.19 18.79
C ASP A 198 -11.06 0.03 18.83
N CYS A 199 -11.69 0.32 17.69
CA CYS A 199 -13.07 0.86 17.69
C CYS A 199 -13.99 0.27 16.62
N GLY A 200 -13.48 -0.61 15.74
CA GLY A 200 -14.28 -1.28 14.69
C GLY A 200 -14.78 -0.36 13.57
N LEU A 201 -14.37 0.91 13.55
CA LEU A 201 -14.68 1.88 12.49
C LEU A 201 -13.67 1.79 11.34
N THR A 202 -14.14 1.98 10.12
CA THR A 202 -13.30 2.01 8.91
C THR A 202 -13.13 3.43 8.40
N ILE A 203 -11.93 3.73 7.90
CA ILE A 203 -11.59 4.88 7.10
C ILE A 203 -11.67 4.45 5.64
N ASP A 204 -12.41 5.21 4.82
CA ASP A 204 -12.66 4.86 3.42
C ASP A 204 -12.24 5.96 2.43
N ASN A 205 -11.55 7.01 2.91
CA ASN A 205 -11.03 8.07 2.05
C ASN A 205 -9.67 8.59 2.55
N LEU A 206 -8.91 9.18 1.61
CA LEU A 206 -7.56 9.69 1.86
C LEU A 206 -7.53 10.85 2.89
N PRO A 207 -8.41 11.86 2.85
CA PRO A 207 -8.42 12.92 3.85
C PRO A 207 -8.54 12.42 5.29
N GLU A 208 -9.48 11.51 5.55
CA GLU A 208 -9.65 10.90 6.88
C GLU A 208 -8.45 10.04 7.28
N ALA A 209 -7.81 9.36 6.32
CA ALA A 209 -6.60 8.59 6.59
C ALA A 209 -5.44 9.51 7.02
N ILE A 210 -5.23 10.63 6.33
CA ILE A 210 -4.19 11.60 6.69
C ILE A 210 -4.49 12.28 8.03
N ASP A 211 -5.75 12.63 8.28
CA ASP A 211 -6.17 13.26 9.55
C ASP A 211 -5.94 12.32 10.73
N TRP A 212 -6.27 11.03 10.58
CA TRP A 212 -6.08 10.02 11.61
C TRP A 212 -4.61 9.66 11.85
N LEU A 213 -3.82 9.50 10.78
CA LEU A 213 -2.38 9.18 10.87
C LEU A 213 -1.54 10.36 11.38
N GLY A 214 -1.96 11.59 11.06
CA GLY A 214 -1.12 12.77 11.12
C GLY A 214 -0.22 12.93 9.90
N CYS A 215 0.15 14.18 9.58
CA CYS A 215 0.90 14.53 8.36
C CYS A 215 2.28 13.87 8.30
N ASP A 216 3.02 13.88 9.42
CA ASP A 216 4.39 13.35 9.49
C ASP A 216 4.41 11.83 9.24
N MET A 217 3.48 11.10 9.84
CA MET A 217 3.36 9.66 9.66
C MET A 217 2.89 9.32 8.25
N ALA A 218 1.90 10.04 7.71
CA ALA A 218 1.46 9.85 6.33
C ALA A 218 2.61 10.07 5.34
N ALA A 219 3.41 11.13 5.53
CA ALA A 219 4.60 11.40 4.72
C ALA A 219 5.67 10.32 4.88
N ALA A 220 5.97 9.89 6.11
CA ALA A 220 6.94 8.82 6.35
C ALA A 220 6.52 7.50 5.69
N GLN A 221 5.22 7.16 5.74
CA GLN A 221 4.68 5.98 5.06
C GLN A 221 4.83 6.06 3.55
N VAL A 222 4.54 7.21 2.93
CA VAL A 222 4.73 7.41 1.48
C VAL A 222 6.21 7.35 1.09
N LEU A 223 7.10 7.99 1.86
CA LEU A 223 8.54 7.89 1.66
C LEU A 223 9.03 6.44 1.78
N ALA A 224 8.49 5.66 2.72
CA ALA A 224 8.81 4.25 2.85
C ALA A 224 8.37 3.42 1.64
N LEU A 225 7.23 3.76 1.00
CA LEU A 225 6.80 3.11 -0.25
C LEU A 225 7.79 3.36 -1.41
N GLN A 226 8.39 4.55 -1.47
CA GLN A 226 9.34 4.90 -2.53
C GLN A 226 10.66 4.09 -2.43
N LEU A 227 10.96 3.49 -1.27
CA LEU A 227 12.17 2.68 -1.07
C LEU A 227 12.19 1.39 -1.87
N PHE A 228 11.02 0.92 -2.31
CA PHE A 228 10.84 -0.30 -3.09
C PHE A 228 11.31 -0.14 -4.55
N ASP A 229 11.72 1.06 -4.99
CA ASP A 229 11.84 1.42 -6.42
C ASP A 229 13.27 1.68 -6.95
N ASN A 230 14.33 1.49 -6.16
CA ASN A 230 15.69 1.93 -6.57
C ASN A 230 16.42 1.07 -7.61
N THR A 231 15.83 -0.01 -8.15
CA THR A 231 16.50 -0.92 -9.09
C THR A 231 15.74 -1.20 -10.38
N ARG A 232 14.60 -0.54 -10.62
CA ARG A 232 13.77 -0.83 -11.80
C ARG A 232 14.31 -0.16 -13.05
N LYS A 233 14.51 -0.95 -14.11
CA LYS A 233 14.58 -0.40 -15.46
C LYS A 233 13.22 0.22 -15.81
N PRO A 234 13.20 1.35 -16.54
CA PRO A 234 11.94 1.91 -17.01
C PRO A 234 11.21 0.87 -17.88
N PRO A 235 9.87 0.77 -17.74
CA PRO A 235 9.09 -0.18 -18.51
C PRO A 235 9.16 0.12 -20.01
N SER A 236 8.84 -0.87 -20.83
CA SER A 236 8.80 -0.72 -22.28
C SER A 236 7.84 0.41 -22.72
N PRO A 237 8.01 0.98 -23.93
CA PRO A 237 7.07 1.96 -24.46
C PRO A 237 5.61 1.47 -24.44
N ALA A 238 5.38 0.19 -24.77
CA ALA A 238 4.05 -0.41 -24.76
C ALA A 238 3.43 -0.42 -23.36
N LEU A 239 4.20 -0.80 -22.35
CA LEU A 239 3.72 -0.85 -20.98
C LEU A 239 3.52 0.55 -20.38
N ARG A 240 4.36 1.53 -20.75
CA ARG A 240 4.16 2.95 -20.39
C ARG A 240 2.87 3.51 -20.99
N GLU A 241 2.62 3.25 -22.27
CA GLU A 241 1.37 3.66 -22.92
C GLU A 241 0.15 3.06 -22.21
N ALA A 242 0.20 1.76 -21.88
CA ALA A 242 -0.87 1.10 -21.13
C ALA A 242 -1.07 1.72 -19.73
N GLN A 243 0.02 2.06 -19.02
CA GLN A 243 -0.03 2.76 -17.72
C GLN A 243 -0.68 4.14 -17.85
N GLU A 244 -0.29 4.94 -18.84
CA GLU A 244 -0.86 6.28 -19.06
C GLU A 244 -2.36 6.24 -19.40
N VAL A 245 -2.77 5.28 -20.25
CA VAL A 245 -4.18 5.08 -20.59
C VAL A 245 -4.99 4.67 -19.36
N LEU A 246 -4.45 3.76 -18.54
CA LEU A 246 -5.10 3.31 -17.31
C LEU A 246 -5.21 4.45 -16.30
N GLN A 247 -4.14 5.21 -16.07
CA GLN A 247 -4.10 6.37 -15.16
C GLN A 247 -5.22 7.36 -15.50
N LYS A 248 -5.31 7.77 -16.77
CA LYS A 248 -6.37 8.69 -17.26
C LYS A 248 -7.76 8.12 -17.01
N ARG A 249 -7.96 6.83 -17.28
CA ARG A 249 -9.25 6.16 -17.07
C ARG A 249 -9.63 6.14 -15.59
N VAL A 250 -8.70 5.81 -14.71
CA VAL A 250 -8.91 5.76 -13.26
C VAL A 250 -9.34 7.13 -12.73
N GLU A 251 -8.63 8.19 -13.12
CA GLU A 251 -8.96 9.56 -12.72
C GLU A 251 -10.34 10.00 -13.25
N GLN A 252 -10.67 9.65 -14.51
CA GLN A 252 -11.99 9.92 -15.09
C GLN A 252 -13.11 9.19 -14.33
N VAL A 253 -12.92 7.92 -13.98
CA VAL A 253 -13.92 7.14 -13.22
C VAL A 253 -14.11 7.72 -11.83
N ALA A 254 -13.03 8.04 -11.10
CA ALA A 254 -13.10 8.64 -9.78
C ALA A 254 -13.81 10.00 -9.81
N SER A 255 -13.46 10.86 -10.77
CA SER A 255 -14.08 12.17 -10.98
C SER A 255 -15.58 12.02 -11.30
N MET A 256 -15.92 11.14 -12.23
CA MET A 256 -17.30 10.86 -12.64
C MET A 256 -18.13 10.34 -11.45
N ALA A 257 -17.61 9.37 -10.70
CA ALA A 257 -18.28 8.82 -9.52
C ALA A 257 -18.57 9.92 -8.47
N SER A 258 -17.59 10.78 -8.20
CA SER A 258 -17.75 11.89 -7.26
C SER A 258 -18.80 12.92 -7.70
N ARG A 259 -18.90 13.19 -9.01
CA ARG A 259 -19.88 14.11 -9.59
C ARG A 259 -21.30 13.53 -9.49
N LEU A 260 -21.47 12.26 -9.84
CA LEU A 260 -22.73 11.54 -9.72
C LEU A 260 -23.21 11.43 -8.26
N ALA A 261 -22.29 11.14 -7.32
CA ALA A 261 -22.60 11.11 -5.90
C ALA A 261 -23.08 12.47 -5.39
N ARG A 262 -22.46 13.57 -5.82
CA ARG A 262 -22.87 14.93 -5.45
C ARG A 262 -24.28 15.26 -5.91
N LEU A 263 -24.64 14.93 -7.14
CA LEU A 263 -25.98 15.19 -7.70
C LEU A 263 -27.07 14.41 -6.97
N THR A 264 -26.74 13.22 -6.49
CA THR A 264 -27.67 12.32 -5.79
C THR A 264 -27.61 12.43 -4.27
N LYS A 265 -26.80 13.36 -3.73
CA LYS A 265 -26.58 13.56 -2.28
C LYS A 265 -26.05 12.31 -1.55
N ASN A 266 -25.25 11.50 -2.24
CA ASN A 266 -24.51 10.38 -1.66
C ASN A 266 -23.09 10.82 -1.22
N ASP A 267 -22.38 9.94 -0.51
CA ASP A 267 -21.03 10.19 -0.04
C ASP A 267 -20.04 10.36 -1.21
N VAL A 268 -19.56 11.60 -1.38
CA VAL A 268 -18.64 11.99 -2.45
C VAL A 268 -17.24 11.41 -2.24
N GLY A 269 -16.78 11.35 -0.99
CA GLY A 269 -15.43 10.87 -0.65
C GLY A 269 -15.31 9.36 -0.85
N LEU A 270 -16.32 8.62 -0.41
CA LEU A 270 -16.43 7.18 -0.61
C LEU A 270 -16.55 6.84 -2.11
N ALA A 271 -17.41 7.53 -2.85
CA ALA A 271 -17.57 7.30 -4.29
C ALA A 271 -16.30 7.61 -5.10
N TYR A 272 -15.64 8.73 -4.79
CA TYR A 272 -14.36 9.08 -5.42
C TYR A 272 -13.30 8.00 -5.13
N THR A 273 -13.15 7.59 -3.87
CA THR A 273 -12.18 6.58 -3.46
C THR A 273 -12.49 5.23 -4.11
N ALA A 274 -13.75 4.80 -4.12
CA ALA A 274 -14.16 3.57 -4.80
C ALA A 274 -13.84 3.58 -6.30
N GLY A 275 -14.01 4.73 -6.97
CA GLY A 275 -13.67 4.89 -8.38
C GLY A 275 -12.17 4.94 -8.63
N LEU A 276 -11.41 5.57 -7.74
CA LEU A 276 -9.94 5.62 -7.81
C LEU A 276 -9.34 4.21 -7.65
N LEU A 277 -9.88 3.43 -6.71
CA LEU A 277 -9.34 2.12 -6.36
C LEU A 277 -9.93 0.96 -7.19
N SER A 278 -10.91 1.21 -8.07
CA SER A 278 -11.60 0.15 -8.83
C SER A 278 -10.68 -0.64 -9.75
N HIS A 279 -9.55 -0.05 -10.16
CA HIS A 279 -8.55 -0.63 -11.07
C HIS A 279 -7.23 -1.03 -10.38
N LEU A 280 -7.22 -1.20 -9.05
CA LEU A 280 -6.02 -1.67 -8.34
C LEU A 280 -5.45 -2.99 -8.90
N GLY A 281 -6.31 -3.88 -9.38
CA GLY A 281 -5.89 -5.12 -10.02
C GLY A 281 -5.14 -4.90 -11.33
N ASP A 282 -5.59 -3.95 -12.15
CA ASP A 282 -4.95 -3.60 -13.43
C ASP A 282 -3.54 -3.02 -13.18
N LEU A 283 -3.41 -2.16 -12.17
CA LEU A 283 -2.11 -1.62 -11.76
C LEU A 283 -1.15 -2.74 -11.31
N ALA A 284 -1.67 -3.73 -10.57
CA ALA A 284 -0.91 -4.88 -10.12
C ALA A 284 -0.43 -5.77 -11.27
N VAL A 285 -1.28 -5.97 -12.27
CA VAL A 285 -0.90 -6.66 -13.51
C VAL A 285 0.21 -5.89 -14.23
N LEU A 286 0.08 -4.57 -14.41
CA LEU A 286 1.11 -3.77 -15.08
C LEU A 286 2.45 -3.80 -14.32
N SER A 287 2.43 -3.78 -12.99
CA SER A 287 3.65 -3.92 -12.18
C SER A 287 4.26 -5.32 -12.31
N ALA A 288 3.43 -6.36 -12.31
CA ALA A 288 3.89 -7.73 -12.55
C ALA A 288 4.51 -7.89 -13.94
N LEU A 289 3.92 -7.26 -14.96
CA LEU A 289 4.46 -7.26 -16.32
C LEU A 289 5.76 -6.46 -16.42
N ALA A 290 5.90 -5.33 -15.71
CA ALA A 290 7.16 -4.59 -15.67
C ALA A 290 8.30 -5.45 -15.09
N ARG A 291 8.00 -6.25 -14.05
CA ARG A 291 8.95 -7.23 -13.49
C ARG A 291 9.29 -8.34 -14.49
N TYR A 292 8.31 -8.77 -15.29
CA TYR A 292 8.51 -9.73 -16.36
C TYR A 292 9.44 -9.17 -17.45
N GLU A 293 9.19 -7.95 -17.93
CA GLU A 293 9.99 -7.33 -19.00
C GLU A 293 11.47 -7.22 -18.66
N HIS A 294 11.77 -7.02 -17.37
CA HIS A 294 13.14 -6.96 -16.87
C HIS A 294 13.93 -8.26 -17.12
N HIS A 295 13.26 -9.42 -17.10
CA HIS A 295 13.90 -10.73 -17.17
C HIS A 295 13.74 -11.39 -18.55
N TRP A 296 12.62 -11.20 -19.23
CA TRP A 296 12.30 -11.94 -20.47
C TRP A 296 11.99 -11.07 -21.69
N GLY A 297 12.11 -9.74 -21.56
CA GLY A 297 11.97 -8.81 -22.67
C GLY A 297 10.58 -8.18 -22.78
N PRO A 298 10.46 -7.15 -23.65
CA PRO A 298 9.28 -6.28 -23.68
C PRO A 298 8.03 -6.99 -24.22
N LEU A 299 6.86 -6.58 -23.72
CA LEU A 299 5.58 -6.97 -24.29
C LEU A 299 5.19 -6.07 -25.47
N THR A 300 4.31 -6.59 -26.32
CA THR A 300 3.59 -5.79 -27.32
C THR A 300 2.35 -5.11 -26.70
N PRO A 301 1.87 -3.99 -27.25
CA PRO A 301 0.66 -3.33 -26.74
C PRO A 301 -0.58 -4.25 -26.64
N PRO A 302 -0.90 -5.11 -27.65
CA PRO A 302 -2.03 -6.04 -27.55
C PRO A 302 -1.89 -7.08 -26.43
N GLU A 303 -0.66 -7.51 -26.11
CA GLU A 303 -0.43 -8.43 -25.01
C GLU A 303 -0.67 -7.76 -23.66
N ALA A 304 -0.25 -6.51 -23.49
CA ALA A 304 -0.54 -5.73 -22.28
C ALA A 304 -2.04 -5.52 -22.09
N GLU A 305 -2.78 -5.16 -23.15
CA GLU A 305 -4.24 -5.04 -23.12
C GLU A 305 -4.93 -6.35 -22.77
N THR A 306 -4.47 -7.46 -23.36
CA THR A 306 -5.02 -8.80 -23.10
C THR A 306 -4.77 -9.22 -21.66
N ALA A 307 -3.57 -8.96 -21.13
CA ALA A 307 -3.23 -9.26 -19.75
C ALA A 307 -4.12 -8.51 -18.75
N LEU A 308 -4.35 -7.22 -18.99
CA LEU A 308 -5.26 -6.41 -18.17
C LEU A 308 -6.68 -6.99 -18.16
N ALA A 309 -7.21 -7.33 -19.35
CA ALA A 309 -8.55 -7.87 -19.49
C ALA A 309 -8.73 -9.25 -18.82
N GLU A 310 -7.73 -10.14 -18.95
CA GLU A 310 -7.77 -11.50 -18.40
C GLU A 310 -7.51 -11.54 -16.88
N TYR A 311 -6.57 -10.75 -16.37
CA TYR A 311 -6.05 -10.90 -14.99
C TYR A 311 -6.44 -9.78 -14.02
N GLY A 312 -6.84 -8.60 -14.51
CA GLY A 312 -7.11 -7.42 -13.68
C GLY A 312 -8.15 -7.67 -12.58
N GLY A 313 -9.23 -8.40 -12.91
CA GLY A 313 -10.28 -8.75 -11.94
C GLY A 313 -9.78 -9.66 -10.80
N GLU A 314 -8.98 -10.68 -11.12
CA GLU A 314 -8.49 -11.64 -10.13
C GLU A 314 -7.43 -11.04 -9.20
N PHE A 315 -6.48 -10.28 -9.76
CA PHE A 315 -5.50 -9.52 -8.99
C PHE A 315 -6.19 -8.49 -8.08
N GLY A 316 -7.21 -7.80 -8.61
CA GLY A 316 -8.00 -6.82 -7.86
C GLY A 316 -8.70 -7.44 -6.65
N ASN A 317 -9.30 -8.62 -6.80
CA ASN A 317 -9.95 -9.33 -5.69
C ASN A 317 -8.96 -9.68 -4.57
N ARG A 318 -7.73 -10.09 -4.91
CA ARG A 318 -6.69 -10.40 -3.92
C ARG A 318 -6.21 -9.17 -3.18
N LEU A 319 -5.92 -8.09 -3.91
CA LEU A 319 -5.50 -6.83 -3.30
C LEU A 319 -6.58 -6.22 -2.41
N ARG A 320 -7.86 -6.35 -2.78
CA ARG A 320 -8.98 -5.91 -1.92
C ARG A 320 -9.00 -6.63 -0.57
N VAL A 321 -8.66 -7.92 -0.54
CA VAL A 321 -8.59 -8.70 0.70
C VAL A 321 -7.38 -8.28 1.54
N SER A 322 -6.20 -8.12 0.94
CA SER A 322 -4.99 -7.74 1.66
C SER A 322 -4.98 -6.28 2.13
N ALA A 323 -5.70 -5.39 1.44
CA ALA A 323 -5.75 -3.95 1.74
C ALA A 323 -6.67 -3.58 2.93
N ARG A 324 -7.30 -4.55 3.61
CA ARG A 324 -8.17 -4.34 4.79
C ARG A 324 -9.22 -3.23 4.58
N LEU A 325 -9.72 -3.11 3.36
CA LEU A 325 -10.74 -2.12 3.00
C LEU A 325 -12.10 -2.52 3.57
N SER A 326 -12.94 -1.52 3.89
CA SER A 326 -14.29 -1.78 4.38
C SER A 326 -15.09 -2.66 3.40
N HIS A 327 -16.11 -3.35 3.91
CA HIS A 327 -16.99 -4.13 3.04
C HIS A 327 -17.65 -3.23 1.98
N ASP A 328 -18.10 -2.05 2.39
CA ASP A 328 -18.79 -1.08 1.54
C ASP A 328 -17.88 -0.57 0.43
N LEU A 329 -16.66 -0.14 0.76
CA LEU A 329 -15.69 0.31 -0.25
C LEU A 329 -15.39 -0.79 -1.27
N ARG A 330 -15.19 -2.04 -0.83
CA ARG A 330 -14.95 -3.18 -1.74
C ARG A 330 -16.12 -3.46 -2.68
N GLN A 331 -17.36 -3.35 -2.18
CA GLN A 331 -18.57 -3.53 -3.00
C GLN A 331 -18.66 -2.43 -4.07
N LEU A 332 -18.41 -1.18 -3.70
CA LEU A 332 -18.46 -0.05 -4.62
C LEU A 332 -17.36 -0.11 -5.69
N MET A 333 -16.14 -0.51 -5.32
CA MET A 333 -15.05 -0.77 -6.27
C MET A 333 -15.42 -1.87 -7.29
N GLY A 334 -16.14 -2.91 -6.87
CA GLY A 334 -16.64 -3.96 -7.77
C GLY A 334 -17.73 -3.46 -8.71
N ALA A 335 -18.65 -2.65 -8.17
CA ALA A 335 -19.80 -2.13 -8.90
C ALA A 335 -19.42 -1.30 -10.15
N VAL A 336 -18.25 -0.64 -10.15
CA VAL A 336 -17.71 0.06 -11.34
C VAL A 336 -17.71 -0.84 -12.59
N HIS A 337 -17.27 -2.08 -12.41
CA HIS A 337 -17.15 -3.06 -13.51
C HIS A 337 -18.44 -3.81 -13.72
N LYS A 338 -19.03 -4.32 -12.62
CA LYS A 338 -20.18 -5.23 -12.67
C LYS A 338 -21.02 -5.11 -11.40
N LEU A 339 -22.33 -5.08 -11.57
CA LEU A 339 -23.28 -5.18 -10.46
C LEU A 339 -23.51 -6.63 -10.06
N ALA A 340 -23.66 -6.86 -8.76
CA ALA A 340 -24.16 -8.14 -8.28
C ALA A 340 -25.65 -8.29 -8.67
N PRO A 341 -26.15 -9.51 -8.92
CA PRO A 341 -27.54 -9.73 -9.32
C PRO A 341 -28.58 -9.16 -8.32
N ASP A 342 -28.19 -9.10 -7.05
CA ASP A 342 -28.97 -8.65 -5.90
C ASP A 342 -28.64 -7.21 -5.45
N SER A 343 -27.86 -6.47 -6.24
CA SER A 343 -27.54 -5.07 -5.93
C SER A 343 -28.80 -4.21 -5.87
N THR A 344 -29.05 -3.59 -4.71
CA THR A 344 -30.20 -2.70 -4.48
C THR A 344 -29.78 -1.29 -4.04
N ARG A 345 -28.51 -1.10 -3.69
CA ARG A 345 -27.97 0.16 -3.19
C ARG A 345 -27.77 1.18 -4.31
N THR A 346 -28.25 2.40 -4.10
CA THR A 346 -28.12 3.54 -5.02
C THR A 346 -26.65 3.78 -5.39
N GLU A 347 -25.75 3.68 -4.42
CA GLU A 347 -24.31 3.88 -4.57
C GLU A 347 -23.70 2.88 -5.55
N GLN A 348 -24.13 1.62 -5.53
CA GLN A 348 -23.66 0.61 -6.49
C GLN A 348 -24.07 0.96 -7.92
N TYR A 349 -25.33 1.39 -8.11
CA TYR A 349 -25.80 1.85 -9.42
C TYR A 349 -25.03 3.08 -9.93
N LEU A 350 -24.70 4.01 -9.03
CA LEU A 350 -23.88 5.18 -9.35
C LEU A 350 -22.48 4.78 -9.79
N MET A 351 -21.82 3.87 -9.07
CA MET A 351 -20.49 3.39 -9.45
C MET A 351 -20.51 2.68 -10.81
N ARG A 352 -21.50 1.82 -11.05
CA ARG A 352 -21.66 1.15 -12.35
C ARG A 352 -21.90 2.13 -13.48
N LEU A 353 -22.73 3.14 -13.24
CA LEU A 353 -22.99 4.21 -14.20
C LEU A 353 -21.70 5.01 -14.49
N ALA A 354 -20.92 5.35 -13.47
CA ALA A 354 -19.65 6.06 -13.63
C ALA A 354 -18.69 5.31 -14.56
N GLY A 355 -18.46 4.02 -14.30
CA GLY A 355 -17.61 3.18 -15.15
C GLY A 355 -18.14 3.05 -16.58
N SER A 356 -19.47 2.92 -16.75
CA SER A 356 -20.11 2.84 -18.06
C SER A 356 -19.97 4.14 -18.87
N LEU A 357 -20.15 5.30 -18.24
CA LEU A 357 -20.09 6.61 -18.90
C LEU A 357 -18.67 6.96 -19.37
N VAL A 358 -17.65 6.61 -18.58
CA VAL A 358 -16.25 6.81 -18.98
C VAL A 358 -15.90 5.92 -20.17
N MET A 359 -16.44 4.70 -20.22
CA MET A 359 -16.17 3.79 -21.34
C MET A 359 -16.96 4.13 -22.60
N THR A 360 -18.22 4.55 -22.44
CA THR A 360 -19.07 4.97 -23.55
C THR A 360 -19.76 6.27 -23.17
N PRO A 361 -19.27 7.43 -23.63
CA PRO A 361 -19.80 8.75 -23.28
C PRO A 361 -21.21 9.06 -23.85
N ARG A 362 -21.94 8.07 -24.33
CA ARG A 362 -23.27 8.23 -24.94
C ARG A 362 -24.32 7.53 -24.10
N ALA A 363 -25.37 8.24 -23.70
CA ALA A 363 -26.48 7.75 -22.88
C ALA A 363 -27.22 6.54 -23.49
N THR A 364 -26.66 5.34 -23.31
CA THR A 364 -27.23 4.07 -23.74
C THR A 364 -28.49 3.73 -22.94
N VAL A 365 -29.28 2.76 -23.42
CA VAL A 365 -30.46 2.27 -22.69
C VAL A 365 -30.09 1.74 -21.30
N GLU A 366 -28.95 1.04 -21.18
CA GLU A 366 -28.44 0.56 -19.90
C GLU A 366 -28.09 1.72 -18.96
N GLN A 367 -27.37 2.72 -19.44
CA GLN A 367 -26.98 3.89 -18.63
C GLN A 367 -28.18 4.69 -18.14
N ARG A 368 -29.24 4.85 -18.97
CA ARG A 368 -30.48 5.50 -18.53
C ARG A 368 -31.18 4.70 -17.42
N ARG A 369 -31.25 3.37 -17.56
CA ARG A 369 -31.80 2.49 -16.51
C ARG A 369 -31.00 2.56 -15.20
N LEU A 370 -29.67 2.61 -15.30
CA LEU A 370 -28.78 2.78 -14.15
C LEU A 370 -28.98 4.15 -13.50
N ALA A 371 -29.08 5.21 -14.30
CA ALA A 371 -29.35 6.57 -13.81
C ALA A 371 -30.70 6.66 -13.10
N GLU A 372 -31.77 6.09 -13.66
CA GLU A 372 -33.09 6.02 -13.03
C GLU A 372 -33.03 5.30 -11.68
N ARG A 373 -32.37 4.14 -11.61
CA ARG A 373 -32.18 3.38 -10.36
C ARG A 373 -31.29 4.09 -9.35
N ALA A 374 -30.37 4.91 -9.82
CA ALA A 374 -29.52 5.76 -9.02
C ALA A 374 -30.23 7.06 -8.55
N GLY A 375 -31.48 7.32 -8.99
CA GLY A 375 -32.22 8.53 -8.64
C GLY A 375 -31.81 9.78 -9.44
N LEU A 376 -31.19 9.62 -10.60
CA LEU A 376 -30.80 10.71 -11.50
C LEU A 376 -31.90 10.99 -12.53
N SER A 377 -32.21 12.27 -12.75
CA SER A 377 -33.07 12.68 -13.86
C SER A 377 -32.33 12.63 -15.19
N VAL A 378 -33.08 12.61 -16.30
CA VAL A 378 -32.51 12.66 -17.67
C VAL A 378 -31.71 13.95 -17.89
N GLU A 379 -32.16 15.06 -17.31
CA GLU A 379 -31.48 16.36 -17.36
C GLU A 379 -30.11 16.30 -16.65
N MET A 380 -30.09 15.76 -15.42
CA MET A 380 -28.84 15.56 -14.67
C MET A 380 -27.86 14.64 -15.41
N LEU A 381 -28.36 13.56 -16.02
CA LEU A 381 -27.53 12.65 -16.81
C LEU A 381 -26.94 13.34 -18.06
N THR A 382 -27.70 14.24 -18.68
CA THR A 382 -27.25 15.01 -19.84
C THR A 382 -26.21 16.06 -19.44
N GLU A 383 -26.42 16.74 -18.31
CA GLU A 383 -25.43 17.67 -17.73
C GLU A 383 -24.11 16.95 -17.46
N VAL A 384 -24.17 15.74 -16.90
CA VAL A 384 -22.99 14.94 -16.56
C VAL A 384 -22.19 14.49 -17.79
N THR A 385 -22.85 14.22 -18.91
CA THR A 385 -22.20 13.73 -20.14
C THR A 385 -21.73 14.84 -21.09
N ALA A 386 -22.09 16.09 -20.84
CA ALA A 386 -21.72 17.25 -21.67
C ALA A 386 -20.31 17.83 -21.39
N HIS A 387 -19.61 17.32 -20.38
CA HIS A 387 -18.24 17.69 -19.96
C HIS A 387 -17.44 16.41 -19.75
#